data_AF-A0A4R5MMA4-F1
#
_entry.id   AF-A0A4R5MMA4-F1
#
_cell.length_a   1.000
_cell.length_b   1.000
_cell.length_c   1.000
_cell.angle_alpha   90.00
_cell.angle_beta   90.00
_cell.angle_gamma   90.00
#
_symmetry.space_group_name_H-M   'P 1'
#
loop_
_entity.id
_entity.type
_entity.pdbx_description
1 polymer ?
#
loop_
_entity_poly.entity_id
_entity_poly.type
_entity_poly.pdbx_seq_one_letter_code
_entity_poly.pdbx_strand_id
1 'polypeptide(L)'
;MITIDKAIGKTFISGPLAKTDIHNGGTIFGIIYYQYLEFISKTEVRITNKVTFNRGMREGQYSKEKEIWVGACSLDSDKKHIKCNLSYMNLKKTLYVDFIDEETLLCAEYFMDDFNGEGKVFLCSTIY
;
A
#
# COMPACT_ATOMS: atom_id res chain seq x y z
N MET A 1 -8.21 -4.60 21.64
CA MET A 1 -6.78 -4.94 21.41
C MET A 1 -6.66 -5.39 19.97
N ILE A 2 -5.82 -4.70 19.17
CA ILE A 2 -5.57 -5.11 17.78
C ILE A 2 -4.74 -6.39 17.81
N THR A 3 -5.18 -7.41 17.07
CA THR A 3 -4.44 -8.66 16.91
C THR A 3 -4.21 -8.90 15.43
N ILE A 4 -2.96 -9.21 15.05
CA ILE A 4 -2.60 -9.54 13.66
C ILE A 4 -3.48 -10.66 13.12
N ASP A 5 -3.87 -11.59 13.99
CA ASP A 5 -4.69 -12.76 13.64
C ASP A 5 -6.05 -12.37 13.04
N LYS A 6 -6.57 -11.15 13.29
CA LYS A 6 -7.79 -10.64 12.63
C LYS A 6 -7.61 -10.30 11.14
N ALA A 7 -6.38 -10.02 10.72
CA ALA A 7 -6.05 -9.69 9.34
C ALA A 7 -5.68 -10.94 8.54
N ILE A 8 -5.05 -11.94 9.17
CA ILE A 8 -4.58 -13.15 8.48
C ILE A 8 -5.70 -13.87 7.74
N GLY A 9 -5.42 -14.27 6.50
CA GLY A 9 -6.36 -14.91 5.58
C GLY A 9 -7.29 -13.94 4.85
N LYS A 10 -7.22 -12.63 5.12
CA LYS A 10 -8.04 -11.62 4.45
C LYS A 10 -7.27 -10.84 3.40
N THR A 11 -8.03 -10.38 2.41
CA THR A 11 -7.58 -9.39 1.43
C THR A 11 -8.38 -8.12 1.59
N PHE A 12 -7.68 -6.99 1.58
CA PHE A 12 -8.29 -5.67 1.64
C PHE A 12 -7.93 -4.88 0.38
N ILE A 13 -8.88 -4.13 -0.15
CA ILE A 13 -8.68 -3.23 -1.30
C ILE A 13 -8.75 -1.79 -0.83
N SER A 14 -7.82 -0.94 -1.30
CA SER A 14 -7.87 0.48 -1.01
C SER A 14 -9.05 1.18 -1.68
N GLY A 15 -9.36 2.41 -1.25
CA GLY A 15 -10.02 3.36 -2.15
C GLY A 15 -9.16 3.69 -3.39
N PRO A 16 -9.67 4.45 -4.37
CA PRO A 16 -8.88 4.89 -5.51
C PRO A 16 -7.69 5.74 -5.06
N LEU A 17 -6.48 5.34 -5.44
CA LEU A 17 -5.25 6.08 -5.19
C LEU A 17 -4.82 6.78 -6.46
N ALA A 18 -4.38 8.03 -6.33
CA ALA A 18 -3.90 8.83 -7.46
C ALA A 18 -2.43 9.20 -7.28
N LYS A 19 -1.69 9.19 -8.39
CA LYS A 19 -0.39 9.88 -8.49
C LYS A 19 -0.46 10.78 -9.73
N THR A 20 -0.01 12.01 -9.59
CA THR A 20 -0.05 13.01 -10.64
C THR A 20 1.32 13.60 -10.88
N ASP A 21 1.55 14.07 -12.10
CA ASP A 21 2.74 14.83 -12.47
C ASP A 21 2.30 15.96 -13.42
N ILE A 22 2.98 17.10 -13.35
CA ILE A 22 2.72 18.26 -14.21
C ILE A 22 4.05 18.63 -14.87
N HIS A 23 4.10 18.54 -16.20
CA HIS A 23 5.29 18.93 -16.97
C HIS A 23 5.05 20.19 -17.81
N ASN A 24 6.17 20.81 -18.22
CA ASN A 24 6.29 22.07 -18.97
C ASN A 24 5.19 22.23 -20.04
N GLY A 25 4.24 23.13 -19.75
CA GLY A 25 3.05 23.40 -20.59
C GLY A 25 1.71 23.27 -19.84
N GLY A 26 1.71 22.77 -18.60
CA GLY A 26 0.50 22.68 -17.76
C GLY A 26 -0.36 21.44 -18.02
N THR A 27 0.12 20.50 -18.84
CA THR A 27 -0.54 19.21 -19.04
C THR A 27 -0.46 18.38 -17.77
N ILE A 28 -1.61 18.00 -17.23
CA ILE A 28 -1.72 17.09 -16.09
C ILE A 28 -1.61 15.66 -16.60
N PHE A 29 -0.62 14.94 -16.07
CA PHE A 29 -0.48 13.51 -16.19
C PHE A 29 -0.92 12.85 -14.89
N GLY A 30 -1.50 11.65 -14.99
CA GLY A 30 -1.98 10.98 -13.79
C GLY A 30 -2.30 9.52 -13.98
N ILE A 31 -2.25 8.80 -12.86
CA ILE A 31 -2.64 7.40 -12.75
C ILE A 31 -3.65 7.26 -11.61
N ILE A 32 -4.67 6.44 -11.80
CA ILE A 32 -5.57 5.99 -10.73
C ILE A 32 -5.44 4.48 -10.62
N TYR A 33 -5.21 3.99 -9.41
CA TYR A 33 -5.03 2.56 -9.14
C TYR A 33 -5.64 2.17 -7.80
N TYR A 34 -5.91 0.88 -7.65
CA TYR A 34 -6.30 0.27 -6.39
C TYR A 34 -5.12 -0.56 -5.87
N GLN A 35 -4.95 -0.56 -4.56
CA GLN A 35 -3.93 -1.33 -3.87
C GLN A 35 -4.61 -2.47 -3.11
N TYR A 36 -4.19 -3.70 -3.36
CA TYR A 36 -4.68 -4.90 -2.70
C TYR A 36 -3.67 -5.34 -1.66
N LEU A 37 -4.11 -5.53 -0.43
CA LEU A 37 -3.32 -5.93 0.72
C LEU A 37 -3.77 -7.32 1.13
N GLU A 38 -2.93 -8.32 0.87
CA GLU A 38 -3.19 -9.72 1.20
C GLU A 38 -2.37 -10.11 2.44
N PHE A 39 -3.05 -10.41 3.55
CA PHE A 39 -2.41 -10.88 4.77
C PHE A 39 -2.37 -12.41 4.80
N ILE A 40 -1.38 -13.01 4.14
CA ILE A 40 -1.31 -14.47 3.96
C ILE A 40 -0.89 -15.16 5.26
N SER A 41 0.13 -14.63 5.94
CA SER A 41 0.60 -15.10 7.24
C SER A 41 1.35 -13.98 7.98
N LYS A 42 1.81 -14.23 9.21
CA LYS A 42 2.66 -13.26 9.93
C LYS A 42 3.97 -12.97 9.20
N THR A 43 4.46 -13.94 8.42
CA THR A 43 5.71 -13.84 7.67
C THR A 43 5.50 -13.43 6.21
N GLU A 44 4.25 -13.38 5.74
CA GLU A 44 3.93 -13.05 4.36
C GLU A 44 2.70 -12.15 4.28
N VAL A 45 2.94 -10.89 3.96
CA VAL A 45 1.96 -9.90 3.52
C VAL A 45 2.36 -9.48 2.11
N ARG A 46 1.38 -9.41 1.21
CA ARG A 46 1.59 -9.01 -0.18
C ARG A 46 0.81 -7.75 -0.49
N ILE A 47 1.44 -6.84 -1.23
CA ILE A 47 0.76 -5.69 -1.84
C ILE A 47 0.87 -5.79 -3.35
N THR A 48 -0.27 -5.76 -4.03
CA THR A 48 -0.36 -5.65 -5.49
C THR A 48 -1.15 -4.39 -5.87
N ASN A 49 -0.94 -3.89 -7.08
CA ASN A 49 -1.69 -2.74 -7.59
C ASN A 49 -2.44 -3.12 -8.86
N LYS A 50 -3.62 -2.54 -9.06
CA LYS A 50 -4.40 -2.62 -10.29
C LYS A 50 -4.66 -1.22 -10.82
N VAL A 51 -4.17 -0.92 -12.02
CA VAL A 51 -4.34 0.40 -12.64
C VAL A 51 -5.70 0.45 -13.35
N THR A 52 -6.42 1.54 -13.17
CA THR A 52 -7.76 1.74 -13.77
C THR A 52 -7.83 2.94 -14.68
N PHE A 53 -6.91 3.89 -14.51
CA PHE A 53 -6.76 5.03 -15.40
C PHE A 53 -5.31 5.41 -15.54
N ASN A 54 -4.92 5.82 -16.74
CA ASN A 54 -3.58 6.29 -17.04
C ASN A 54 -3.62 7.35 -18.15
N ARG A 55 -3.18 8.56 -17.81
CA ARG A 55 -2.94 9.64 -18.76
C ARG A 55 -1.46 10.03 -18.75
N GLY A 56 -0.70 9.38 -19.62
CA GLY A 56 0.59 9.86 -20.13
C GLY A 56 1.72 10.03 -19.12
N MET A 57 1.72 9.39 -17.94
CA MET A 57 3.00 9.33 -17.20
C MET A 57 3.97 8.39 -17.94
N ARG A 58 5.27 8.67 -17.90
CA ARG A 58 6.28 7.87 -18.63
C ARG A 58 6.43 6.45 -18.07
N GLU A 59 7.15 5.60 -18.81
CA GLU A 59 7.39 4.13 -18.71
C GLU A 59 7.52 3.46 -17.32
N GLY A 60 7.65 4.20 -16.21
CA GLY A 60 7.52 3.69 -14.85
C GLY A 60 6.10 3.25 -14.45
N GLN A 61 5.19 3.01 -15.40
CA GLN A 61 3.77 2.72 -15.17
C GLN A 61 3.39 1.24 -15.38
N TYR A 62 4.07 0.53 -16.29
CA TYR A 62 4.04 -0.94 -16.26
C TYR A 62 4.69 -1.48 -14.99
N SER A 63 5.54 -0.68 -14.31
CA SER A 63 6.11 -1.10 -13.04
C SER A 63 5.05 -1.18 -11.96
N LYS A 64 4.06 -0.27 -11.87
CA LYS A 64 3.07 -0.26 -10.76
C LYS A 64 2.26 -1.55 -10.67
N GLU A 65 1.72 -2.06 -11.78
CA GLU A 65 1.02 -3.36 -11.80
C GLU A 65 1.96 -4.56 -11.59
N LYS A 66 3.25 -4.38 -11.91
CA LYS A 66 4.32 -5.38 -11.69
C LYS A 66 5.03 -5.19 -10.33
N GLU A 67 4.62 -4.21 -9.53
CA GLU A 67 5.22 -3.79 -8.27
C GLU A 67 4.57 -4.60 -7.16
N ILE A 68 5.02 -5.84 -7.02
CA ILE A 68 4.53 -6.77 -5.99
C ILE A 68 5.43 -6.63 -4.78
N TRP A 69 4.92 -6.01 -3.72
CA TRP A 69 5.64 -5.94 -2.46
C TRP A 69 5.33 -7.17 -1.63
N VAL A 70 6.37 -7.75 -1.03
CA VAL A 70 6.22 -8.89 -0.13
C VAL A 70 7.01 -8.63 1.13
N GLY A 71 6.53 -9.13 2.26
CA GLY A 71 7.26 -9.03 3.51
C GLY A 71 6.48 -9.59 4.69
N ALA A 72 6.85 -9.17 5.90
CA ALA A 72 6.27 -9.71 7.12
C ALA A 72 5.55 -8.63 7.92
N CYS A 73 4.60 -9.03 8.77
CA CYS A 73 3.91 -8.15 9.69
C CYS A 73 4.19 -8.51 11.16
N SER A 74 4.27 -7.47 11.99
CA SER A 74 4.46 -7.58 13.43
C SER A 74 3.61 -6.55 14.15
N LEU A 75 3.39 -6.72 15.44
CA LEU A 75 2.83 -5.65 16.26
C LEU A 75 3.96 -4.67 16.53
N ASP A 76 3.67 -3.39 16.38
CA ASP A 76 4.64 -2.36 16.73
C ASP A 76 4.97 -2.42 18.23
N SER A 77 6.10 -1.82 18.63
CA SER A 77 6.62 -1.79 20.00
C SER A 77 5.59 -1.33 21.05
N ASP A 78 4.75 -0.36 20.69
CA ASP A 78 3.65 0.14 21.52
C ASP A 78 2.36 -0.70 21.43
N LYS A 79 2.35 -1.77 20.61
CA LYS A 79 1.20 -2.64 20.31
C LYS A 79 -0.05 -1.90 19.81
N LYS A 80 0.13 -0.70 19.27
CA LYS A 80 -0.97 0.14 18.77
C LYS A 80 -1.39 -0.23 17.35
N HIS A 81 -0.43 -0.62 16.51
CA HIS A 81 -0.64 -0.79 15.07
C HIS A 81 0.03 -2.09 14.58
N ILE A 82 -0.48 -2.65 13.49
CA ILE A 82 0.22 -3.69 12.73
C ILE A 82 1.24 -3.00 11.83
N LYS A 83 2.52 -3.37 11.96
CA LYS A 83 3.61 -2.88 11.12
C LYS A 83 3.98 -3.96 10.12
N CYS A 84 3.89 -3.66 8.82
CA CYS A 84 4.35 -4.50 7.74
C CYS A 84 5.65 -3.92 7.17
N ASN A 85 6.72 -4.72 7.17
CA ASN A 85 7.98 -4.38 6.51
C ASN A 85 8.02 -5.11 5.18
N LEU A 86 8.03 -4.37 4.09
CA LEU A 86 7.80 -4.84 2.74
C LEU A 86 9.00 -4.49 1.84
N SER A 87 9.30 -5.37 0.89
CA SER A 87 10.32 -5.11 -0.12
C SER A 87 9.82 -5.45 -1.53
N TYR A 88 10.40 -4.77 -2.50
CA TYR A 88 10.26 -5.04 -3.92
C TYR A 88 11.59 -4.73 -4.59
N MET A 89 12.23 -5.75 -5.17
CA MET A 89 13.62 -5.65 -5.66
C MET A 89 14.54 -5.09 -4.56
N ASN A 90 15.20 -3.95 -4.82
CA ASN A 90 16.08 -3.27 -3.86
C ASN A 90 15.36 -2.20 -3.02
N LEU A 91 14.06 -2.00 -3.22
CA LEU A 91 13.28 -0.98 -2.55
C LEU A 91 12.64 -1.52 -1.27
N LYS A 92 12.54 -0.66 -0.26
CA LYS A 92 11.89 -0.97 1.01
C LYS A 92 10.76 0.00 1.35
N LYS A 93 9.75 -0.54 2.00
CA LYS A 93 8.56 0.20 2.41
C LYS A 93 8.10 -0.31 3.78
N THR A 94 7.55 0.59 4.58
CA THR A 94 6.80 0.22 5.77
C THR A 94 5.36 0.65 5.62
N LEU A 95 4.45 -0.25 5.97
CA LEU A 95 3.03 0.03 6.07
C LEU A 95 2.60 -0.16 7.52
N TYR A 96 1.97 0.85 8.09
CA TYR A 96 1.27 0.76 9.38
C TYR A 96 -0.23 0.61 9.12
N VAL A 97 -0.87 -0.27 9.89
CA VAL A 97 -2.27 -0.65 9.68
C VAL A 97 -3.00 -0.69 11.01
N ASP A 98 -4.17 -0.05 11.03
CA ASP A 98 -5.16 -0.09 12.10
C ASP A 98 -6.51 -0.58 11.61
N PHE A 99 -7.21 -1.34 12.44
CA PHE A 99 -8.61 -1.64 12.22
C PHE A 99 -9.46 -0.48 12.71
N ILE A 100 -10.26 0.12 11.81
CA ILE A 100 -11.33 1.04 12.19
C ILE A 100 -12.54 0.24 12.68
N ASP A 101 -12.86 -0.83 11.95
CA ASP A 101 -13.89 -1.81 12.27
C ASP A 101 -13.42 -3.21 11.80
N GLU A 102 -14.31 -4.20 11.71
CA GLU A 102 -13.93 -5.58 11.34
C GLU A 102 -13.54 -5.78 9.87
N GLU A 103 -13.94 -4.83 9.02
CA GLU A 103 -13.83 -4.91 7.57
C GLU A 103 -12.98 -3.79 6.98
N THR A 104 -12.71 -2.72 7.73
CA THR A 104 -12.04 -1.50 7.29
C THR A 104 -10.72 -1.27 8.01
N LEU A 105 -9.69 -1.00 7.22
CA LEU A 105 -8.34 -0.65 7.67
C LEU A 105 -8.03 0.82 7.40
N LEU A 106 -7.38 1.48 8.36
CA LEU A 106 -6.61 2.70 8.15
C LEU A 106 -5.15 2.33 7.90
N CYS A 107 -4.62 2.77 6.77
CA CYS A 107 -3.28 2.45 6.32
C CYS A 107 -2.41 3.71 6.22
N ALA A 108 -1.17 3.64 6.71
CA ALA A 108 -0.14 4.66 6.51
C ALA A 108 1.12 4.01 5.89
N GLU A 109 1.43 4.36 4.65
CA GLU A 109 2.55 3.84 3.87
C GLU A 109 3.70 4.84 3.83
N TYR A 110 4.93 4.37 4.06
CA TYR A 110 6.17 5.15 4.00
C TYR A 110 7.21 4.43 3.13
N PHE A 111 7.81 5.15 2.18
CA PHE A 111 8.96 4.67 1.41
C PHE A 111 10.24 4.96 2.18
N MET A 112 11.06 3.92 2.41
CA MET A 112 12.24 4.01 3.28
C MET A 112 13.48 4.55 2.56
N ASP A 113 13.48 4.51 1.23
CA ASP A 113 14.63 4.94 0.41
C ASP A 113 14.49 6.40 -0.07
N ASP A 114 13.33 7.03 0.13
CA ASP A 114 13.13 8.45 -0.17
C ASP A 114 13.49 9.30 1.06
N PHE A 115 14.60 10.04 0.96
CA PHE A 115 15.07 11.01 1.96
C PHE A 115 14.06 12.12 2.31
N ASN A 116 12.95 12.21 1.57
CA ASN A 116 11.91 13.22 1.74
C ASN A 116 10.78 12.76 2.68
N GLY A 117 10.76 11.49 3.10
CA GLY A 117 9.74 10.98 4.04
C GLY A 117 8.32 11.05 3.51
N GLU A 118 8.13 11.02 2.18
CA GLU A 118 6.79 11.05 1.58
C GLU A 118 6.01 9.80 1.98
N GLY A 119 5.00 10.02 2.82
CA GLY A 119 4.04 9.00 3.22
C GLY A 119 2.67 9.26 2.61
N LYS A 120 1.86 8.21 2.49
CA LYS A 120 0.45 8.33 2.10
C LYS A 120 -0.43 7.62 3.12
N VAL A 121 -1.61 8.20 3.38
CA VAL A 121 -2.65 7.61 4.22
C VAL A 121 -3.84 7.26 3.35
N PHE A 122 -4.42 6.08 3.54
CA PHE A 122 -5.57 5.61 2.79
C PHE A 122 -6.38 4.59 3.58
N LEU A 123 -7.64 4.41 3.18
CA LEU A 123 -8.51 3.37 3.73
C LEU A 123 -8.49 2.14 2.82
N CYS A 124 -8.59 0.96 3.43
CA CYS A 124 -8.89 -0.27 2.72
C CYS A 124 -10.11 -0.96 3.30
N SER A 125 -10.87 -1.65 2.48
CA SER A 125 -12.02 -2.47 2.88
C SER A 125 -11.82 -3.92 2.45
N THR A 126 -12.35 -4.87 3.22
CA THR A 126 -12.25 -6.30 2.92
C THR A 126 -12.97 -6.59 1.60
N ILE A 127 -12.40 -7.49 0.78
CA ILE A 127 -13.09 -8.05 -0.38
C ILE A 127 -13.54 -9.48 -0.06
N TYR A 128 -14.79 -9.80 -0.36
CA TYR A 128 -15.36 -11.15 -0.22
C TYR A 128 -15.01 -12.04 -1.42
#